data_AF-A0A528CHU5-F1
#
_entry.id   AF-A0A528CHU5-F1
#
_cell.length_a   1.000
_cell.length_b   1.000
_cell.length_c   1.000
_cell.angle_alpha   90.00
_cell.angle_beta   90.00
_cell.angle_gamma   90.00
#
_symmetry.space_group_name_H-M   'P 1'
#
loop_
_entity.id
_entity.type
_entity.pdbx_description
1 polymer ?
#
loop_
_entity_poly.entity_id
_entity_poly.type
_entity_poly.pdbx_seq_one_letter_code
_entity_poly.pdbx_strand_id
1 'polypeptide(L)' 'LVDTENLANRRLAEWLSTAGYPASFEYCRKNFSGRSMVSVQKEVEATGVSLGVDFVERWNAGLPDLFAHGVEAVPYVR' A
#
# COMPACT_ATOMS: atom_id res chain seq x y z
N LEU A 1 -10.17 6.52 -15.58
CA LEU A 1 -9.13 5.77 -14.86
C LEU A 1 -9.22 6.19 -13.41
N VAL A 2 -9.55 5.26 -12.53
CA VAL A 2 -9.66 5.51 -11.08
C VAL A 2 -8.24 5.56 -10.50
N ASP A 3 -7.96 6.51 -9.61
CA ASP A 3 -6.62 6.69 -9.02
C ASP A 3 -6.32 5.70 -7.88
N THR A 4 -6.63 4.41 -8.10
CA THR A 4 -6.47 3.33 -7.11
C THR A 4 -5.01 3.08 -6.75
N GLU A 5 -4.08 3.32 -7.69
CA GLU A 5 -2.65 3.12 -7.46
C GLU A 5 -2.06 4.16 -6.51
N ASN A 6 -2.44 5.43 -6.62
CA ASN A 6 -1.98 6.44 -5.67
C ASN A 6 -2.57 6.22 -4.27
N LEU A 7 -3.85 5.82 -4.19
CA LEU A 7 -4.50 5.47 -2.91
C LEU A 7 -3.79 4.29 -2.23
N ALA A 8 -3.50 3.22 -2.97
CA ALA A 8 -2.76 2.09 -2.45
C ALA A 8 -1.37 2.50 -1.96
N ASN A 9 -0.61 3.28 -2.74
CA ASN A 9 0.73 3.72 -2.35
C ASN A 9 0.73 4.63 -1.11
N ARG A 10 -0.28 5.49 -0.94
CA ARG A 10 -0.44 6.30 0.29
C ARG A 10 -0.73 5.40 1.49
N ARG A 11 -1.66 4.46 1.34
CA ARG A 11 -2.02 3.53 2.41
C ARG A 11 -0.84 2.66 2.84
N LEU A 12 -0.06 2.18 1.87
CA LEU A 12 1.15 1.41 2.14
C LEU A 12 2.18 2.25 2.91
N ALA A 13 2.42 3.49 2.49
CA ALA A 13 3.35 4.38 3.19
C ALA A 13 2.95 4.62 4.65
N GLU A 14 1.65 4.80 4.92
CA GLU A 14 1.11 4.93 6.29
C GLU A 14 1.37 3.69 7.14
N TRP A 15 1.07 2.51 6.60
CA TRP A 15 1.24 1.23 7.31
C TRP A 15 2.71 0.97 7.64
N LEU A 16 3.58 1.14 6.65
CA LEU A 16 5.02 0.94 6.83
C LEU A 16 5.60 1.95 7.84
N SER A 17 5.21 3.23 7.74
CA SER A 17 5.62 4.26 8.69
C SER A 17 5.17 3.96 10.11
N THR A 18 3.93 3.50 10.27
CA THR A 18 3.37 3.12 11.58
C THR A 18 4.12 1.93 12.20
N ALA A 19 4.61 1.01 11.37
CA ALA A 19 5.45 -0.11 11.80
C ALA A 19 6.91 0.30 12.09
N GLY A 20 7.29 1.55 11.87
CA GLY A 20 8.65 2.06 12.10
C GLY A 20 9.58 2.00 10.88
N TYR A 21 9.06 1.66 9.70
CA TYR A 21 9.81 1.74 8.45
C TYR A 21 9.63 3.13 7.80
N PRO A 22 10.69 3.90 7.52
CA PRO A 22 10.59 5.28 7.04
C PRO A 22 10.14 5.38 5.57
N ALA A 23 8.89 5.02 5.29
CA ALA A 23 8.29 5.06 3.98
C ALA A 23 7.57 6.38 3.72
N SER A 24 7.79 6.94 2.53
CA SER A 24 6.94 8.00 1.98
C SER A 24 6.10 7.48 0.82
N PHE A 25 5.07 8.24 0.44
CA PHE A 25 4.28 7.96 -0.76
C PHE A 25 5.16 7.83 -2.01
N GLU A 26 6.05 8.79 -2.26
CA GLU A 26 6.96 8.79 -3.41
C GLU A 26 7.91 7.59 -3.37
N TYR A 27 8.38 7.21 -2.18
CA TYR A 27 9.20 6.02 -2.00
C TYR A 27 8.43 4.75 -2.38
N CYS A 28 7.20 4.58 -1.88
CA CYS A 28 6.38 3.41 -2.20
C CYS A 28 6.06 3.35 -3.69
N ARG A 29 5.68 4.49 -4.30
CA ARG A 29 5.36 4.55 -5.73
C ARG A 29 6.57 4.20 -6.61
N LYS A 30 7.78 4.60 -6.20
CA LYS A 30 9.01 4.34 -6.96
C LYS A 30 9.53 2.91 -6.78
N ASN A 31 9.45 2.36 -5.56
CA ASN A 31 10.16 1.12 -5.20
C ASN A 31 9.24 -0.10 -5.03
N PHE A 32 7.94 0.12 -4.78
CA PHE A 32 6.96 -0.93 -4.45
C PHE A 32 5.82 -1.08 -5.45
N SER A 33 5.54 -0.08 -6.28
CA SER A 33 4.56 -0.22 -7.36
C SER A 33 4.84 -1.43 -8.25
N GLY A 34 3.80 -2.21 -8.54
CA GLY A 34 3.88 -3.43 -9.36
C GLY A 34 4.52 -4.65 -8.69
N ARG A 35 5.02 -4.52 -7.45
CA ARG A 35 5.60 -5.64 -6.70
C ARG A 35 4.53 -6.39 -5.90
N SER A 36 4.79 -7.67 -5.65
CA SER A 36 3.95 -8.46 -4.74
C SER A 36 4.16 -8.01 -3.29
N MET A 37 3.07 -7.96 -2.52
CA MET A 37 3.14 -7.50 -1.13
C MET A 37 3.97 -8.45 -0.24
N VAL A 38 4.05 -9.74 -0.61
CA VAL A 38 4.98 -10.70 0.02
C VAL A 38 6.44 -10.29 -0.17
N SER A 39 6.82 -9.80 -1.34
CA SER A 39 8.18 -9.32 -1.59
C SER A 39 8.48 -8.05 -0.80
N VAL A 40 7.51 -7.12 -0.76
CA VAL A 40 7.62 -5.89 0.03
C VAL A 40 7.77 -6.21 1.52
N GLN A 41 6.96 -7.13 2.05
CA GLN A 41 7.06 -7.55 3.46
C GLN A 41 8.44 -8.09 3.79
N LYS A 42 8.95 -9.02 2.97
CA LYS A 42 10.29 -9.60 3.18
C LYS A 42 11.40 -8.55 3.17
N GLU A 43 11.32 -7.58 2.25
CA GLU A 43 12.32 -6.51 2.17
C GLU A 43 12.29 -5.60 3.39
N VAL A 44 11.09 -5.18 3.82
CA VAL A 44 10.93 -4.36 5.02
C VAL A 44 11.38 -5.12 6.27
N GLU A 45 11.00 -6.39 6.41
CA GLU A 45 11.38 -7.21 7.57
C GLU A 45 12.88 -7.51 7.63
N ALA A 46 13.57 -7.55 6.49
CA ALA A 46 15.02 -7.63 6.46
C ALA A 46 15.73 -6.39 7.05
N THR A 47 15.02 -5.26 7.21
CA THR A 47 15.53 -4.06 7.91
C THR A 47 15.38 -4.12 9.43
N GLY A 48 14.76 -5.18 9.97
CA GLY A 48 14.48 -5.35 11.39
C GLY A 48 13.11 -4.83 11.85
N VAL A 49 12.32 -4.24 10.95
CA VAL A 49 10.93 -3.85 11.21
C VAL A 49 10.02 -5.08 11.13
N SER A 50 9.11 -5.30 12.09
CA SER A 50 8.13 -6.41 11.99
C SER A 50 6.78 -5.90 11.49
N LEU A 51 6.28 -6.47 10.40
CA LEU A 51 4.95 -6.12 9.86
C LEU A 51 3.84 -7.08 10.34
N GLY A 52 4.24 -8.24 10.87
CA GLY A 52 3.33 -9.30 11.32
C GLY A 52 3.03 -10.31 10.21
N VAL A 53 2.84 -11.56 10.61
CA VAL A 53 2.65 -12.70 9.68
C VAL A 53 1.40 -12.59 8.80
N ASP A 54 0.43 -11.81 9.25
CA ASP A 54 -0.86 -11.54 8.61
C ASP A 54 -0.86 -10.23 7.80
N PHE A 55 0.27 -9.56 7.64
CA PHE A 55 0.36 -8.27 6.91
C PHE A 55 -0.25 -8.34 5.51
N VAL A 56 0.10 -9.35 4.71
CA VAL A 56 -0.40 -9.52 3.34
C VAL A 56 -1.90 -9.82 3.33
N GLU A 57 -2.38 -10.58 4.31
CA GLU A 57 -3.81 -10.87 4.47
C GLU A 57 -4.59 -9.59 4.80
N ARG A 58 -4.15 -8.84 5.81
CA ARG A 58 -4.77 -7.56 6.19
C ARG A 58 -4.73 -6.55 5.03
N TRP A 59 -3.63 -6.52 4.27
CA TRP A 59 -3.51 -5.67 3.09
C TRP A 59 -4.61 -6.01 2.07
N ASN A 60 -4.72 -7.28 1.66
CA ASN A 60 -5.70 -7.71 0.68
C ASN A 60 -7.15 -7.53 1.17
N ALA A 61 -7.40 -7.79 2.46
CA ALA A 61 -8.72 -7.59 3.07
C ALA A 61 -9.13 -6.11 3.14
N GLY A 62 -8.17 -5.19 3.26
CA GLY A 62 -8.41 -3.75 3.35
C GLY A 62 -8.55 -3.02 2.00
N LEU A 63 -8.06 -3.61 0.91
CA LEU A 63 -8.10 -2.97 -0.42
C LEU A 63 -9.53 -2.68 -0.93
N PRO A 64 -10.51 -3.60 -0.82
CA PRO A 64 -11.88 -3.32 -1.28
C PRO A 64 -12.50 -2.11 -0.58
N ASP A 65 -12.33 -2.00 0.73
CA ASP A 65 -12.82 -0.90 1.55
C ASP A 65 -12.12 0.42 1.21
N LEU A 66 -10.78 0.38 1.07
CA LEU A 66 -9.98 1.52 0.65
C LEU A 66 -10.43 2.08 -0.70
N PHE A 67 -10.77 1.22 -1.66
CA PHE A 67 -11.26 1.65 -2.97
C PHE A 67 -12.74 2.06 -2.93
N ALA A 68 -13.57 1.48 -2.06
CA ALA A 68 -14.95 1.91 -1.90
C ALA A 68 -15.05 3.35 -1.33
N HIS A 69 -14.14 3.72 -0.43
CA HIS A 69 -14.14 5.02 0.25
C HIS A 69 -13.19 6.05 -0.34
N GLY A 70 -12.12 5.63 -1.01
CA GLY A 70 -11.10 6.52 -1.59
C GLY A 70 -11.39 6.95 -3.03
N VAL A 71 -12.36 6.31 -3.69
CA VAL A 71 -12.70 6.61 -5.09
C VAL A 71 -13.82 7.64 -5.13
N GLU A 72 -13.47 8.92 -5.22
CA GLU A 72 -14.36 9.85 -5.92
C GLU A 72 -14.46 9.35 -7.37
N ALA A 73 -15.65 8.92 -7.77
CA ALA A 73 -15.90 8.56 -9.15
C ALA A 73 -15.56 9.77 -10.03
N VAL A 74 -14.47 9.70 -10.81
CA VAL A 74 -14.16 10.72 -11.80
C VAL A 74 -15.38 10.80 -12.75
N PRO A 75 -16.14 11.90 -12.76
CA PRO A 75 -17.24 12.03 -13.70
C PRO A 75 -16.61 12.09 -15.08
N TYR A 76 -17.09 11.24 -15.99
CA TYR A 76 -16.67 11.08 -17.39
C TYR A 76 -15.39 10.27 -17.65
N VAL A 77 -15.59 9.01 -18.05
CA VAL A 77 -14.83 8.41 -19.15
C VAL A 77 -15.83 7.94 -20.19
N ARG A 78 -15.77 8.53 -21.39
CA ARG A 78 -16.39 8.04 -22.63
C ARG A 78 -15.42 7.11 -23.33
#